data_AF-A0A453Q750-F1
#
_entry.id   AF-A0A453Q750-F1
#
_cell.length_a   1.000
_cell.length_b   1.000
_cell.length_c   1.000
_cell.angle_alpha   90.00
_cell.angle_beta   90.00
_cell.angle_gamma   90.00
#
_symmetry.space_group_name_H-M   'P 1'
#
loop_
_entity.id
_entity.type
_entity.pdbx_description
1 polymer ?
#
loop_
_entity_poly.entity_id
_entity_poly.type
_entity_poly.pdbx_seq_one_letter_code
_entity_poly.pdbx_strand_id
1 'polypeptide(L)'
;MAAAAGGATTSTRRGPGGGGRPMDDENLTFETSAGVEVVGSFDAMGIREDLLRGIYGYGFEKPSAIQQRAVIPIITGRDVIAQAQSGTGKTSMISLSVCQVIETNVHE
;
A
#
# COMPACT_ATOMS: atom_id res chain seq x y z
N MET A 1 -26.93 11.20 22.32
CA MET A 1 -26.06 11.42 23.50
C MET A 1 -24.88 10.46 23.37
N ALA A 2 -23.70 11.00 23.03
CA ALA A 2 -22.34 10.40 22.98
C ALA A 2 -22.15 9.08 22.18
N ALA A 3 -21.05 8.81 21.47
CA ALA A 3 -19.68 9.24 21.69
C ALA A 3 -18.91 9.40 20.36
N ALA A 4 -18.07 10.43 20.33
CA ALA A 4 -17.02 10.61 19.34
C ALA A 4 -15.80 9.74 19.70
N ALA A 5 -15.24 9.03 18.72
CA ALA A 5 -13.91 8.42 18.77
C ALA A 5 -13.30 8.71 17.39
N GLY A 6 -12.26 9.53 17.25
CA GLY A 6 -10.96 9.42 17.92
C GLY A 6 -9.96 8.87 16.90
N GLY A 7 -9.82 9.54 15.75
CA GLY A 7 -8.84 9.18 14.72
C GLY A 7 -7.43 9.51 15.20
N ALA A 8 -6.51 8.56 15.07
CA ALA A 8 -5.11 8.77 15.44
C ALA A 8 -4.40 9.60 14.34
N THR A 9 -4.34 10.92 14.53
CA THR A 9 -3.55 11.83 13.69
C THR A 9 -2.20 12.08 14.34
N THR A 10 -1.13 11.44 13.85
CA THR A 10 0.24 11.77 14.27
C THR A 10 0.71 12.99 13.49
N SER A 11 0.75 14.16 14.14
CA SER A 11 1.13 15.44 13.54
C SER A 11 2.57 15.81 13.88
N THR A 12 3.41 15.98 12.85
CA THR A 12 4.75 16.59 12.98
C THR A 12 4.80 17.81 12.08
N ARG A 13 4.83 19.02 12.66
CA ARG A 13 4.92 20.29 11.92
C ARG A 13 6.33 20.52 11.38
N ARG A 14 6.48 20.95 10.12
CA ARG A 14 7.46 22.00 9.74
C ARG A 14 7.36 22.54 8.30
N GLY A 15 7.35 23.88 8.22
CA GLY A 15 8.27 24.76 7.44
C GLY A 15 8.27 24.75 5.90
N PRO A 16 8.19 25.92 5.23
CA PRO A 16 8.21 26.02 3.76
C PRO A 16 9.64 26.13 3.20
N GLY A 17 9.97 25.38 2.15
CA GLY A 17 11.21 25.54 1.40
C GLY A 17 11.35 24.55 0.24
N GLY A 18 11.38 25.07 -0.99
CA GLY A 18 11.29 24.34 -2.26
C GLY A 18 12.54 23.58 -2.74
N GLY A 19 12.34 22.83 -3.82
CA GLY A 19 13.36 22.05 -4.55
C GLY A 19 12.82 20.66 -4.90
N GLY A 20 12.67 20.35 -6.19
CA GLY A 20 12.17 19.07 -6.70
C GLY A 20 13.09 17.91 -6.32
N ARG A 21 12.77 17.26 -5.20
CA ARG A 21 13.37 15.99 -4.77
C ARG A 21 12.65 14.82 -5.45
N PRO A 22 13.30 13.64 -5.58
CA PRO A 22 12.54 12.39 -5.71
C PRO A 22 11.46 12.42 -4.64
N MET A 23 10.22 12.06 -5.01
CA MET A 23 9.07 12.21 -4.13
C MET A 23 9.31 11.32 -2.90
N ASP A 24 9.78 11.93 -1.81
CA ASP A 24 10.06 11.24 -0.55
C ASP A 24 8.71 10.79 0.02
N ASP A 25 8.28 9.59 -0.36
CA ASP A 25 7.05 8.92 0.11
C ASP A 25 6.96 8.90 1.66
N GLU A 26 8.10 9.07 2.34
CA GLU A 26 8.22 9.17 3.81
C GLU A 26 7.42 10.33 4.42
N ASN A 27 7.09 11.38 3.66
CA ASN A 27 6.30 12.51 4.17
C ASN A 27 4.82 12.50 3.75
N LEU A 28 4.33 11.43 3.13
CA LEU A 28 2.91 11.33 2.78
C LEU A 28 2.09 10.80 3.96
N THR A 29 1.18 11.64 4.47
CA THR A 29 0.19 11.24 5.47
C THR A 29 -1.02 10.61 4.80
N PHE A 30 -1.30 9.35 5.13
CA PHE A 30 -2.50 8.64 4.70
C PHE A 30 -3.45 8.45 5.87
N GLU A 31 -4.73 8.72 5.63
CA GLU A 31 -5.80 8.32 6.51
C GLU A 31 -6.32 6.95 6.06
N THR A 32 -6.49 6.03 7.00
CA THR A 32 -6.98 4.68 6.73
C THR A 32 -8.12 4.32 7.67
N SER A 33 -9.03 3.48 7.18
CA SER A 33 -10.09 2.89 8.01
C SER A 33 -9.50 2.08 9.17
N ALA A 34 -10.29 1.88 10.22
CA ALA A 34 -9.89 1.07 11.38
C ALA A 34 -9.51 -0.37 10.96
N GLY A 35 -8.43 -0.89 11.54
CA GLY A 35 -7.94 -2.25 11.27
C GLY A 35 -7.14 -2.40 9.98
N VAL A 36 -6.70 -1.30 9.35
CA VAL A 36 -5.70 -1.33 8.27
C VAL A 36 -4.32 -1.23 8.91
N GLU A 37 -3.50 -2.26 8.72
CA GLU A 37 -2.12 -2.29 9.18
C GLU A 37 -1.18 -1.72 8.12
N VAL A 38 -0.09 -1.09 8.58
CA VAL A 38 0.97 -0.58 7.70
C VAL A 38 2.09 -1.59 7.65
N VAL A 39 2.29 -2.24 6.50
CA VAL A 39 3.29 -3.29 6.34
C VAL A 39 4.43 -2.82 5.46
N GLY A 40 5.64 -2.74 6.05
CA GLY A 40 6.80 -2.08 5.43
C GLY A 40 7.58 -2.89 4.41
N SER A 41 7.30 -4.17 4.22
CA SER A 41 7.98 -5.04 3.24
C SER A 41 7.00 -5.92 2.50
N PHE A 42 7.32 -6.31 1.26
CA PHE A 42 6.49 -7.23 0.49
C PHE A 42 6.44 -8.63 1.12
N ASP A 43 7.53 -9.08 1.75
CA ASP A 43 7.62 -10.38 2.40
C ASP A 43 6.61 -10.54 3.55
N ALA A 44 6.30 -9.45 4.25
CA ALA A 44 5.36 -9.45 5.37
C ALA A 44 3.88 -9.33 4.92
N MET A 45 3.60 -9.21 3.61
CA MET A 45 2.24 -9.06 3.08
C MET A 45 1.55 -10.39 2.73
N GLY A 46 2.21 -11.54 2.93
CA GLY A 46 1.61 -12.84 2.61
C GLY A 46 1.46 -13.11 1.10
N ILE A 47 2.36 -12.53 0.30
CA ILE A 47 2.39 -12.70 -1.16
C ILE A 47 3.06 -14.05 -1.50
N ARG A 48 2.61 -14.73 -2.55
CA ARG A 48 3.21 -16.00 -3.01
C ARG A 48 4.66 -15.80 -3.45
N GLU A 49 5.51 -16.79 -3.20
CA GLU A 49 6.97 -16.69 -3.42
C GLU A 49 7.37 -16.52 -4.90
N ASP A 50 6.61 -17.09 -5.83
CA ASP A 50 6.78 -16.88 -7.27
C ASP A 50 6.54 -15.41 -7.67
N LEU A 51 5.48 -14.80 -7.13
CA LEU A 51 5.15 -13.40 -7.36
C LEU A 51 6.14 -12.46 -6.66
N LEU A 52 6.58 -12.78 -5.43
CA LEU A 52 7.64 -12.03 -4.74
C LEU A 52 8.93 -11.98 -5.54
N ARG A 53 9.36 -13.11 -6.13
CA ARG A 53 10.51 -13.14 -7.04
C ARG A 53 10.31 -12.24 -8.25
N GLY A 54 9.10 -12.22 -8.81
CA GLY A 54 8.75 -11.31 -9.91
C GLY A 54 8.81 -9.82 -9.51
N ILE A 55 8.30 -9.47 -8.33
CA ILE A 55 8.32 -8.11 -7.77
C ILE A 55 9.76 -7.62 -7.62
N TYR A 56 10.61 -8.40 -6.95
CA TYR A 56 12.02 -8.06 -6.76
C TYR A 56 12.81 -8.07 -8.07
N GLY A 57 12.53 -9.02 -8.98
CA GLY A 57 13.15 -9.09 -10.30
C GLY A 57 12.79 -7.91 -11.22
N TYR A 58 11.60 -7.32 -11.04
CA TYR A 58 11.20 -6.09 -11.72
C TYR A 58 11.93 -4.84 -11.19
N GLY A 59 12.53 -4.92 -10.00
CA GLY A 59 13.27 -3.83 -9.36
C GLY A 59 12.50 -3.08 -8.27
N PHE A 60 11.40 -3.64 -7.75
CA PHE A 60 10.80 -3.11 -6.53
C PHE A 60 11.61 -3.53 -5.31
N GLU A 61 12.03 -2.59 -4.47
CA GLU A 61 12.75 -2.89 -3.23
C GLU A 61 11.85 -2.80 -1.99
N LYS A 62 11.00 -1.76 -1.95
CA LYS A 62 10.08 -1.49 -0.84
C LYS A 62 8.71 -1.06 -1.36
N PRO A 63 7.62 -1.43 -0.67
CA PRO A 63 6.28 -0.96 -1.02
C PRO A 63 6.15 0.55 -0.82
N SER A 64 5.45 1.21 -1.73
CA SER A 64 5.06 2.63 -1.59
C SER A 64 4.08 2.82 -0.43
N ALA A 65 3.94 4.05 0.07
CA ALA A 65 3.12 4.31 1.25
C ALA A 65 1.64 3.87 1.08
N ILE A 66 1.09 3.95 -0.14
CA ILE A 66 -0.26 3.42 -0.43
C ILE A 66 -0.29 1.89 -0.53
N GLN A 67 0.76 1.26 -1.07
CA GLN A 67 0.88 -0.20 -1.14
C GLN A 67 0.96 -0.83 0.25
N GLN A 68 1.72 -0.22 1.16
CA GLN A 68 1.87 -0.66 2.56
C GLN A 68 0.54 -0.80 3.31
N ARG A 69 -0.50 -0.09 2.87
CA ARG A 69 -1.83 -0.04 3.51
C ARG A 69 -2.90 -0.81 2.72
N ALA A 70 -2.82 -0.78 1.40
CA ALA A 70 -3.89 -1.28 0.54
C ALA A 70 -3.74 -2.75 0.14
N VAL A 71 -2.51 -3.28 0.02
CA VAL A 71 -2.29 -4.62 -0.53
C VAL A 71 -2.99 -5.70 0.29
N ILE A 72 -2.78 -5.73 1.62
CA ILE A 72 -3.37 -6.76 2.50
C ILE A 72 -4.91 -6.74 2.47
N PRO A 73 -5.59 -5.58 2.65
CA PRO A 73 -7.04 -5.52 2.51
C PRO A 73 -7.56 -6.04 1.16
N ILE A 74 -6.88 -5.75 0.05
CA ILE A 74 -7.30 -6.22 -1.28
C ILE A 74 -7.17 -7.74 -1.39
N ILE A 75 -6.00 -8.31 -1.06
CA ILE A 75 -5.76 -9.75 -1.22
C ILE A 75 -6.55 -10.60 -0.20
N THR A 76 -7.03 -9.99 0.88
CA THR A 76 -7.95 -10.62 1.85
C THR A 76 -9.43 -10.52 1.43
N GLY A 77 -9.72 -9.97 0.26
CA GLY A 77 -11.06 -9.91 -0.32
C GLY A 77 -11.94 -8.77 0.22
N ARG A 78 -11.35 -7.72 0.82
CA ARG A 78 -12.12 -6.53 1.21
C ARG A 78 -12.27 -5.58 0.02
N ASP A 79 -13.41 -4.90 -0.03
CA ASP A 79 -13.59 -3.76 -0.93
C ASP A 79 -12.74 -2.58 -0.43
N VAL A 80 -11.90 -2.04 -1.32
CA VAL A 80 -10.93 -1.00 -0.97
C VAL A 80 -11.09 0.21 -1.87
N ILE A 81 -11.27 1.37 -1.25
CA ILE A 81 -11.13 2.67 -1.92
C ILE A 81 -9.77 3.24 -1.52
N ALA A 82 -8.86 3.33 -2.50
CA ALA A 82 -7.51 3.85 -2.31
C ALA A 82 -7.31 5.12 -3.14
N GLN A 83 -6.96 6.23 -2.49
CA GLN A 83 -6.66 7.51 -3.15
C GLN A 83 -5.22 7.92 -2.86
N ALA A 84 -4.48 8.27 -3.92
CA ALA A 84 -3.12 8.79 -3.82
C ALA A 84 -2.76 9.57 -5.09
N GLN A 85 -1.71 10.39 -5.05
CA GLN A 85 -1.21 11.16 -6.20
C GLN A 85 -0.71 10.24 -7.36
N SER A 86 -0.64 10.75 -8.59
CA SER A 86 0.03 10.04 -9.69
C SER A 86 1.49 9.72 -9.32
N GLY A 87 2.00 8.56 -9.76
CA GLY A 87 3.36 8.12 -9.46
C GLY A 87 3.53 7.34 -8.15
N THR A 88 2.53 7.25 -7.27
CA THR A 88 2.64 6.56 -5.98
C THR A 88 2.47 5.02 -6.04
N GLY A 89 2.54 4.42 -7.23
CA GLY A 89 2.47 2.96 -7.37
C GLY A 89 1.07 2.32 -7.29
N LYS A 90 -0.01 3.10 -7.48
CA LYS A 90 -1.40 2.57 -7.51
C LYS A 90 -1.62 1.51 -8.58
N THR A 91 -1.09 1.69 -9.79
CA THR A 91 -1.24 0.72 -10.88
C THR A 91 -0.57 -0.60 -10.51
N SER A 92 0.69 -0.55 -10.05
CA SER A 92 1.44 -1.72 -9.63
C SER A 92 0.80 -2.43 -8.45
N MET A 93 0.18 -1.69 -7.51
CA MET A 93 -0.61 -2.26 -6.42
C MET A 93 -1.76 -3.13 -6.94
N ILE A 94 -2.55 -2.64 -7.90
CA ILE A 94 -3.66 -3.39 -8.48
C ILE A 94 -3.14 -4.60 -9.26
N SER A 95 -2.12 -4.43 -10.10
CA SER A 95 -1.52 -5.53 -10.87
C SER A 95 -1.00 -6.65 -9.95
N LEU A 96 -0.25 -6.30 -8.92
CA LEU A 96 0.24 -7.24 -7.91
C LEU A 96 -0.91 -7.97 -7.22
N SER A 97 -1.93 -7.23 -6.78
CA SER A 97 -3.07 -7.81 -6.06
C SER A 97 -3.85 -8.79 -6.94
N VAL A 98 -4.06 -8.45 -8.22
CA VAL A 98 -4.71 -9.36 -9.19
C VAL A 98 -3.88 -10.62 -9.40
N CYS A 99 -2.57 -10.49 -9.61
CA CYS A 99 -1.69 -11.65 -9.76
C CYS A 99 -1.71 -12.57 -8.53
N GLN A 100 -1.84 -12.00 -7.33
CA GLN A 100 -1.91 -12.74 -6.07
C GLN A 100 -3.21 -13.54 -5.93
N VAL A 101 -4.35 -12.97 -6.31
CA VAL A 101 -5.66 -13.62 -6.13
C VAL A 101 -6.04 -14.55 -7.29
N ILE A 102 -5.39 -14.44 -8.45
CA ILE A 102 -5.66 -15.32 -9.59
C ILE A 102 -5.18 -16.74 -9.29
N GLU A 103 -6.05 -17.70 -9.57
CA GLU A 103 -5.74 -19.13 -9.58
C GLU A 103 -5.33 -19.54 -11.01
N THR A 104 -4.10 -20.03 -11.15
CA THR A 104 -3.54 -20.40 -12.46
C THR A 104 -3.74 -21.87 -12.81
N ASN A 105 -4.17 -22.69 -11.85
CA ASN A 105 -4.32 -24.14 -12.01
C ASN A 105 -5.75 -24.52 -12.47
N VAL A 106 -6.28 -23.78 -13.44
CA VAL A 106 -7.56 -24.17 -14.05
C VAL A 106 -7.28 -25.38 -14.95
N HIS A 107 -7.49 -26.56 -14.38
CA HIS A 107 -7.54 -27.82 -15.12
C HIS A 107 -8.92 -27.90 -15.78
N GLU A 108 -8.95 -27.89 -17.11
CA GLU A 108 -10.12 -28.26 -17.93
C GLU A 108 -10.30 -29.79 -17.96
#